data_AF-A0A932SUK3-F1
#
_entry.id   AF-A0A932SUK3-F1
#
_cell.length_a   1.000
_cell.length_b   1.000
_cell.length_c   1.000
_cell.angle_alpha   90.00
_cell.angle_beta   90.00
_cell.angle_gamma   90.00
#
_symmetry.space_group_name_H-M   'P 1'
#
loop_
_entity.id
_entity.type
_entity.pdbx_description
1 polymer ?
#
loop_
_entity_poly.entity_id
_entity_poly.type
_entity_poly.pdbx_seq_one_letter_code
_entity_poly.pdbx_strand_id
1 'polypeptide(L)'
;MSSPDRLSRREFAGRVAAGAAPLTSIAAFESAGAQEKKVAEPKPPSPVDRQLELIQQQYSDKRLDAAALAEIREDLETQAARSLVLSAFRLTNGDEPGYVVRAWRKDE
;
A
#
# COMPACT_ATOMS: atom_id res chain seq x y z
N MET A 1 -34.61 3.22 -25.12
CA MET A 1 -33.60 3.55 -24.09
C MET A 1 -33.27 2.24 -23.37
N SER A 2 -32.08 1.69 -23.61
CA SER A 2 -31.69 0.37 -23.09
C SER A 2 -31.10 0.52 -21.69
N SER A 3 -31.64 -0.18 -20.69
CA SER A 3 -31.12 -0.20 -19.33
C SER A 3 -29.75 -0.91 -19.28
N PRO A 4 -28.79 -0.43 -18.47
CA PRO A 4 -27.50 -1.10 -18.34
C PRO A 4 -27.68 -2.46 -17.64
N ASP A 5 -27.17 -3.48 -18.32
CA ASP A 5 -27.19 -4.89 -17.92
C ASP A 5 -26.54 -5.05 -16.53
N ARG A 6 -27.35 -5.30 -15.49
CA ARG A 6 -26.89 -5.40 -14.11
C ARG A 6 -26.38 -6.82 -13.85
N LEU A 7 -25.09 -7.04 -14.10
CA LEU A 7 -24.42 -8.29 -13.77
C LEU A 7 -24.56 -8.61 -12.28
N SER A 8 -24.95 -9.85 -11.97
CA SER A 8 -25.03 -10.31 -10.58
C SER A 8 -23.63 -10.56 -10.01
N ARG A 9 -23.47 -10.40 -8.69
CA ARG A 9 -22.19 -10.64 -8.00
C ARG A 9 -21.60 -12.02 -8.27
N ARG A 10 -22.47 -13.02 -8.50
CA ARG A 10 -22.08 -14.40 -8.79
C ARG A 10 -21.48 -14.56 -10.18
N GLU A 11 -22.00 -13.84 -11.17
CA GLU A 11 -21.48 -13.84 -12.54
C GLU A 11 -20.15 -13.10 -12.63
N PHE A 12 -20.01 -12.01 -11.87
CA PHE A 12 -18.73 -11.31 -11.74
C PHE A 12 -17.65 -12.24 -11.15
N ALA A 13 -17.95 -12.93 -10.05
CA ALA A 13 -17.03 -13.88 -9.42
C ALA A 13 -16.66 -15.04 -10.36
N GLY A 14 -17.63 -15.56 -11.12
CA GLY A 14 -17.39 -16.58 -12.14
C GLY A 14 -16.43 -16.12 -13.24
N ARG A 15 -16.57 -14.87 -13.71
CA ARG A 15 -15.66 -14.29 -14.73
C ARG A 15 -14.24 -14.07 -14.21
N VAL A 16 -14.09 -13.62 -12.96
CA VAL A 16 -12.78 -13.43 -12.32
C VAL A 16 -12.07 -14.77 -12.11
N ALA A 17 -12.80 -15.80 -11.66
CA ALA A 17 -12.25 -17.14 -11.46
C ALA A 17 -11.87 -17.83 -12.79
N ALA A 18 -12.67 -17.62 -13.85
CA ALA A 18 -12.38 -18.17 -15.18
C ALA A 18 -11.18 -17.50 -15.88
N GLY A 19 -10.85 -16.25 -15.53
CA GLY A 19 -9.65 -15.56 -16.02
C GLY A 19 -8.36 -15.94 -15.28
N ALA A 20 -8.46 -16.62 -14.13
CA ALA A 20 -7.33 -17.06 -13.33
C ALA A 20 -6.98 -18.53 -13.64
N ALA A 21 -6.62 -18.81 -14.89
CA ALA A 21 -5.96 -20.06 -15.22
C ALA A 21 -4.50 -20.01 -14.71
N PRO A 22 -4.01 -21.01 -13.96
CA PRO A 22 -2.61 -21.08 -13.57
C PRO A 22 -1.77 -21.39 -14.82
N LEU A 23 -0.82 -20.51 -15.14
CA LEU A 23 0.24 -20.76 -16.13
C LEU A 23 1.26 -21.75 -15.52
N THR A 24 0.88 -23.02 -15.40
CA THR A 24 1.79 -24.12 -15.06
C THR A 24 1.86 -25.07 -16.22
N SER A 25 2.72 -24.77 -17.20
CA SER A 25 3.18 -25.71 -18.24
C SER A 25 4.32 -25.08 -19.04
N ILE A 26 5.58 -25.28 -18.64
CA ILE A 26 6.64 -25.81 -19.53
C ILE A 26 7.70 -26.47 -18.63
N ALA A 27 7.68 -27.80 -18.57
CA ALA A 27 8.83 -28.60 -18.17
C ALA A 27 9.49 -29.15 -19.44
N ALA A 28 10.81 -29.28 -19.38
CA ALA A 28 11.73 -29.94 -20.32
C ALA A 28 12.16 -29.13 -21.56
N PHE A 29 13.31 -28.46 -21.44
CA PHE A 29 14.47 -28.70 -22.31
C PHE A 29 15.76 -28.45 -21.52
N GLU A 30 16.60 -29.48 -21.44
CA GLU A 30 17.94 -29.43 -20.86
C GLU A 30 18.93 -28.67 -21.77
N SER A 31 19.91 -28.05 -21.11
CA SER A 31 21.28 -27.80 -21.56
C SER A 31 21.54 -26.61 -22.49
N ALA A 32 22.05 -25.52 -21.91
CA ALA A 32 23.38 -24.95 -22.23
C ALA A 32 23.62 -23.71 -21.37
N GLY A 33 24.81 -23.60 -20.80
CA GLY A 33 25.17 -22.56 -19.85
C GLY A 33 24.93 -21.13 -20.35
N ALA A 34 24.11 -20.41 -19.61
CA ALA A 34 24.15 -18.97 -19.52
C ALA A 34 23.94 -18.64 -18.03
N GLN A 35 24.87 -17.90 -17.43
CA GLN A 35 24.61 -17.30 -16.12
C GLN A 35 23.42 -16.35 -16.29
N GLU A 36 22.23 -16.85 -16.00
CA GLU A 36 21.05 -16.03 -15.83
C GLU A 36 21.36 -15.05 -14.71
N LYS A 37 21.60 -13.80 -15.06
CA LYS A 37 21.38 -12.68 -14.15
C LYS A 37 19.93 -12.83 -13.71
N LYS A 38 19.74 -13.43 -12.53
CA LYS A 38 18.46 -13.52 -11.84
C LYS A 38 17.90 -12.11 -11.81
N VAL A 39 16.96 -11.82 -12.71
CA VAL A 39 16.19 -10.59 -12.69
C VAL A 39 15.51 -10.62 -11.34
N ALA A 40 15.96 -9.74 -10.43
CA ALA A 40 15.38 -9.67 -9.10
C ALA A 40 13.88 -9.46 -9.28
N GLU A 41 13.08 -10.37 -8.73
CA GLU A 41 11.64 -10.18 -8.65
C GLU A 41 11.39 -8.79 -8.04
N PRO A 42 10.45 -8.00 -8.60
CA PRO A 42 10.19 -6.67 -8.10
C PRO A 42 9.80 -6.79 -6.63
N LYS A 43 10.66 -6.27 -5.75
CA LYS A 43 10.39 -6.23 -4.32
C LYS A 43 9.07 -5.47 -4.14
N PRO A 44 8.11 -5.99 -3.35
CA PRO A 44 6.89 -5.25 -3.08
C PRO A 44 7.27 -3.86 -2.53
N PRO A 45 6.59 -2.79 -3.00
CA PRO A 45 6.95 -1.43 -2.61
C PRO A 45 6.89 -1.31 -1.09
N SER A 46 7.87 -0.62 -0.51
CA SER A 46 7.86 -0.39 0.93
C SER A 46 6.62 0.42 1.33
N PRO A 47 6.18 0.36 2.60
CA PRO A 47 5.10 1.22 3.08
C PRO A 47 5.37 2.71 2.82
N VAL A 48 6.63 3.14 2.90
CA VAL A 48 7.07 4.51 2.58
C VAL A 48 6.91 4.81 1.09
N ASP A 49 7.30 3.89 0.21
CA ASP A 49 7.11 4.08 -1.24
C ASP A 49 5.63 4.25 -1.59
N ARG A 50 4.75 3.46 -0.97
CA ARG A 50 3.30 3.59 -1.16
C ARG A 50 2.75 4.92 -0.63
N GLN A 51 3.26 5.41 0.50
CA GLN A 51 2.87 6.73 1.04
C GLN A 51 3.33 7.86 0.12
N LEU A 52 4.54 7.79 -0.43
CA LEU A 52 5.04 8.76 -1.41
C LEU A 52 4.20 8.77 -2.69
N GLU A 53 3.81 7.61 -3.20
CA GLU A 53 2.91 7.50 -4.36
C GLU A 53 1.58 8.21 -4.10
N LEU A 54 0.98 8.02 -2.91
CA LEU A 54 -0.26 8.70 -2.54
C LEU A 54 -0.09 10.23 -2.45
N ILE A 55 1.03 10.69 -1.88
CA ILE A 55 1.34 12.12 -1.81
C ILE A 55 1.47 12.71 -3.21
N GLN A 56 2.16 12.03 -4.13
CA GLN A 56 2.30 12.48 -5.52
C GLN A 56 0.96 12.51 -6.27
N GLN A 57 0.08 11.53 -6.02
CA GLN A 57 -1.26 11.50 -6.62
C GLN A 57 -2.16 12.62 -6.09
N GLN A 58 -2.05 12.93 -4.80
CA GLN A 58 -2.89 13.94 -4.15
C GLN A 58 -2.39 15.36 -4.41
N TYR A 59 -1.07 15.55 -4.53
CA TYR A 59 -0.42 16.85 -4.69
C TYR A 59 0.44 16.87 -5.94
N SER A 60 -0.19 17.11 -7.09
CA SER A 60 0.50 17.27 -8.39
C SER A 60 1.15 18.65 -8.57
N ASP A 61 1.52 19.33 -7.49
CA ASP A 61 2.12 20.67 -7.52
C ASP A 61 3.57 20.59 -8.02
N LYS A 62 4.00 21.59 -8.81
CA LYS A 62 5.38 21.73 -9.30
C LYS A 62 6.39 21.97 -8.19
N ARG A 63 5.93 22.35 -6.99
CA ARG A 63 6.77 22.49 -5.78
C ARG A 63 7.23 21.15 -5.22
N LEU A 64 6.56 20.05 -5.58
CA LEU A 64 6.89 18.70 -5.14
C LEU A 64 7.94 18.09 -6.09
N ASP A 65 9.12 18.70 -6.14
CA ASP A 65 10.22 18.25 -6.98
C ASP A 65 10.95 17.04 -6.37
N ALA A 66 11.97 16.53 -7.09
CA ALA A 66 12.71 15.35 -6.65
C ALA A 66 13.46 15.56 -5.32
N ALA A 67 13.88 16.80 -5.02
CA ALA A 67 14.55 17.13 -3.78
C ALA A 67 13.55 17.11 -2.61
N ALA A 68 12.41 17.77 -2.77
CA ALA A 68 11.32 17.74 -1.79
C ALA A 68 10.81 16.31 -1.52
N LEU A 69 10.69 15.50 -2.57
CA LEU A 69 10.30 14.09 -2.43
C LEU A 69 11.32 13.24 -1.67
N ALA A 70 12.62 13.55 -1.80
CA ALA A 70 13.67 12.88 -1.05
C ALA A 70 13.64 13.27 0.44
N GLU A 71 13.42 14.55 0.75
CA GLU A 71 13.25 15.01 2.13
C GLU A 71 12.01 14.37 2.79
N ILE A 72 10.87 14.35 2.08
CA ILE A 72 9.65 13.69 2.56
C ILE A 72 9.89 12.20 2.81
N ARG A 73 10.67 11.53 1.93
CA ARG A 73 11.02 10.11 2.13
C ARG A 73 11.77 9.90 3.44
N GLU A 74 12.81 10.69 3.69
CA GLU A 74 13.62 10.59 4.92
C GLU A 74 12.77 10.80 6.18
N ASP A 75 11.87 11.78 6.14
CA ASP A 75 10.91 12.04 7.22
C ASP A 75 9.98 10.85 7.46
N LEU A 76 9.42 10.27 6.39
CA LEU A 76 8.54 9.11 6.48
C LEU A 76 9.26 7.87 7.02
N GLU A 77 10.51 7.63 6.60
CA GLU A 77 11.34 6.55 7.13
C GLU A 77 11.61 6.73 8.64
N THR A 78 11.94 7.96 9.05
CA THR A 78 12.15 8.31 10.45
C THR A 78 10.88 8.10 11.28
N GLN A 79 9.72 8.52 10.77
CA GLN A 79 8.43 8.32 11.43
C GLN A 79 8.04 6.85 11.51
N ALA A 80 8.28 6.08 10.44
CA ALA A 80 8.01 4.64 10.42
C ALA A 80 8.85 3.90 11.48
N ALA A 81 10.14 4.23 11.61
CA ALA A 81 11.01 3.68 12.64
C ALA A 81 10.50 4.01 14.05
N ARG A 82 10.12 5.27 14.31
CA ARG A 82 9.54 5.69 15.60
C ARG A 82 8.22 4.99 15.89
N SER A 83 7.35 4.85 14.88
CA SER A 83 6.07 4.15 15.00
C SER A 83 6.28 2.68 15.37
N LEU A 84 7.27 2.01 14.79
CA LEU A 84 7.61 0.63 15.13
C LEU A 84 7.98 0.51 16.61
N VAL A 85 8.81 1.42 17.13
CA VAL A 85 9.17 1.46 18.56
C VAL A 85 7.93 1.67 19.44
N LEU A 86 7.07 2.62 19.09
CA LEU A 86 5.85 2.92 19.86
C LEU A 86 4.82 1.77 19.81
N SER A 87 4.74 1.06 18.68
CA SER A 87 3.82 -0.08 18.51
C SER A 87 4.17 -1.28 19.40
N ALA A 88 5.42 -1.36 19.87
CA ALA A 88 5.85 -2.40 20.80
C ALA A 88 5.27 -2.21 22.21
N PHE A 89 4.83 -0.99 22.56
CA PHE A 89 4.18 -0.73 23.84
C PHE A 89 2.74 -1.26 23.79
N ARG A 90 2.43 -2.22 24.68
CA ARG A 90 1.09 -2.76 24.80
C ARG A 90 0.19 -1.76 25.51
N LEU A 91 -0.75 -1.20 24.75
CA LEU A 91 -1.85 -0.43 25.31
C LEU A 91 -3.01 -1.37 25.65
N THR A 92 -3.66 -1.07 26.76
CA THR A 92 -4.89 -1.67 27.25
C THR A 92 -6.04 -0.67 27.08
N ASN A 93 -7.28 -1.15 27.13
CA ASN A 93 -8.45 -0.27 27.02
C ASN A 93 -8.59 0.74 28.19
N GLY A 94 -7.78 0.60 29.25
CA GLY A 94 -7.71 1.56 30.36
C GLY A 94 -6.65 2.64 30.17
N ASP A 95 -5.82 2.56 29.14
CA ASP A 95 -4.82 3.58 28.84
C ASP A 95 -5.50 4.77 28.15
N GLU A 96 -5.76 5.82 28.93
CA GLU A 96 -6.37 7.04 28.43
C GLU A 96 -5.35 7.90 27.66
N PRO A 97 -5.80 8.67 26.66
CA PRO A 97 -4.93 9.64 25.99
C PRO A 97 -4.48 10.70 26.99
N GLY A 98 -3.23 11.17 26.88
CA GLY A 98 -2.67 12.19 27.77
C GLY A 98 -3.42 13.54 27.75
N TYR A 99 -4.31 13.75 26.79
CA TYR A 99 -5.26 14.85 26.78
C TYR A 99 -6.60 14.40 26.20
N VAL A 100 -7.69 14.68 26.90
CA VAL A 100 -9.06 14.47 26.42
C VAL A 100 -9.63 15.84 26.04
N VAL A 101 -9.70 16.12 24.73
CA VAL A 101 -10.40 17.32 24.25
C VAL A 101 -11.89 17.12 24.50
N ARG A 102 -12.47 17.90 25.41
CA ARG A 102 -13.92 18.00 25.56
C ARG A 102 -14.41 19.26 24.86
N ALA A 103 -15.51 19.13 24.12
CA ALA A 103 -16.20 20.29 23.59
C ALA A 103 -16.69 21.14 24.77
N TRP A 104 -16.22 22.39 24.85
CA TRP A 104 -16.74 23.34 25.82
C TRP A 104 -18.22 23.61 25.52
N ARG A 105 -19.10 23.36 26.49
CA ARG A 105 -20.48 23.82 26.46
C ARG A 105 -20.60 24.95 27.47
N LYS A 106 -21.22 26.06 27.04
CA LYS A 106 -21.36 27.30 27.83
C LYS A 106 -22.38 27.18 28.97
N ASP A 107 -23.13 26.09 29.03
CA ASP A 107 -24.28 25.94 29.92
C ASP A 107 -23.97 24.91 31.03
N GLU A 108 -23.21 25.34 32.04
CA GLU A 108 -23.21 24.84 33.42
C GLU A 108 -23.10 26.03 34.38
#